data_AF-A0A938KLH5-F1
#
_entry.id   AF-A0A938KLH5-F1
#
_cell.length_a   1.000
_cell.length_b   1.000
_cell.length_c   1.000
_cell.angle_alpha   90.00
_cell.angle_beta   90.00
_cell.angle_gamma   90.00
#
_symmetry.space_group_name_H-M   'P 1'
#
loop_
_entity.id
_entity.type
_entity.pdbx_description
1 polymer ?
#
loop_
_entity_poly.entity_id
_entity_poly.type
_entity_poly.pdbx_seq_one_letter_code
_entity_poly.pdbx_strand_id
1 'polypeptide(L)'
;MNAPNFPSRTLWCACVVVVCFARSALAGTAPATWRAGTARENITPPAGLWMTGYASRTKPAEGKAQDLWVKALAFSDPSGNRGVLLTLDLCGIS
;
A
#
# COMPACT_ATOMS: atom_id res chain seq x y z
N MET A 1 24.50 -60.00 12.54
CA MET A 1 24.56 -58.53 12.60
C MET A 1 23.59 -58.01 11.57
N ASN A 2 22.51 -57.39 12.03
CA ASN A 2 21.32 -57.08 11.23
C ASN A 2 21.51 -55.74 10.50
N ALA A 3 21.19 -55.70 9.20
CA ALA A 3 21.16 -54.46 8.43
C ALA A 3 19.94 -53.62 8.83
N PRO A 4 20.06 -52.28 8.96
CA PRO A 4 18.91 -51.43 9.25
C PRO A 4 18.04 -51.24 8.00
N ASN A 5 16.81 -51.69 8.12
CA ASN A 5 15.68 -51.54 7.22
C ASN A 5 15.17 -50.08 7.24
N PHE A 6 15.53 -49.29 6.23
CA PHE A 6 15.01 -47.93 6.03
C PHE A 6 13.56 -47.97 5.51
N PRO A 7 12.59 -47.30 6.15
CA PRO A 7 11.26 -47.14 5.58
C PRO A 7 11.30 -46.17 4.38
N SER A 8 10.47 -46.44 3.38
CA SER A 8 10.55 -45.86 2.04
C SER A 8 10.33 -44.34 2.03
N ARG A 9 11.16 -43.64 1.24
CA ARG A 9 11.09 -42.19 0.95
C ARG A 9 9.74 -41.76 0.36
N THR A 10 8.94 -42.72 -0.11
CA THR A 10 7.61 -42.53 -0.72
C THR A 10 6.55 -42.08 0.30
N LEU A 11 6.69 -42.47 1.57
CA LEU A 11 5.73 -42.12 2.63
C LEU A 11 5.81 -40.64 3.04
N TRP A 12 6.98 -40.01 2.90
CA TRP A 12 7.19 -38.61 3.29
C TRP A 12 6.62 -37.63 2.26
N CYS A 13 6.68 -37.95 0.97
CA CYS A 13 6.08 -37.14 -0.09
C CYS A 13 4.55 -37.15 -0.03
N ALA A 14 3.93 -38.28 0.34
CA ALA A 14 2.47 -38.40 0.45
C ALA A 14 1.90 -37.52 1.57
N CYS A 15 2.57 -37.44 2.74
CA CYS A 15 2.12 -36.60 3.85
C CYS A 15 2.25 -35.09 3.56
N VAL A 16 3.28 -34.66 2.82
CA VAL A 16 3.48 -33.23 2.50
C VAL A 16 2.44 -32.72 1.49
N VAL A 17 2.02 -33.54 0.52
CA VAL A 17 1.03 -33.16 -0.49
C VAL A 17 -0.39 -33.06 0.10
N VAL A 18 -0.76 -33.95 1.04
CA VAL A 18 -2.09 -33.92 1.70
C VAL A 18 -2.25 -32.70 2.61
N VAL A 19 -1.19 -32.26 3.30
CA VAL A 19 -1.24 -31.06 4.18
C VAL A 19 -1.36 -29.76 3.37
N CYS A 20 -0.81 -29.69 2.16
CA CYS A 20 -0.95 -28.52 1.30
C CYS A 20 -2.35 -28.39 0.66
N PHE A 21 -3.03 -29.49 0.34
CA PHE A 21 -4.39 -29.45 -0.23
C PHE A 21 -5.47 -29.15 0.82
N ALA A 22 -5.29 -29.57 2.08
CA ALA A 22 -6.26 -29.33 3.14
C ALA A 22 -6.32 -27.85 3.61
N ARG A 23 -5.28 -27.04 3.37
CA ARG A 23 -5.27 -25.62 3.75
C ARG A 23 -6.12 -24.74 2.83
N SER A 24 -6.37 -25.17 1.59
CA SER A 24 -7.17 -24.39 0.63
C SER A 24 -8.68 -24.47 0.90
N ALA A 25 -9.15 -25.48 1.64
CA ALA A 25 -10.56 -25.68 1.94
C ALA A 25 -11.08 -24.87 3.15
N LEU A 26 -10.18 -24.29 3.95
CA LEU A 26 -10.52 -23.42 5.09
C LEU A 26 -10.15 -21.94 4.86
N ALA A 27 -9.99 -21.52 3.61
CA ALA A 27 -10.07 -20.10 3.28
C ALA A 27 -11.54 -19.69 3.45
N GLY A 28 -11.96 -19.44 4.69
CA GLY A 28 -13.25 -18.83 4.97
C GLY A 28 -13.35 -17.57 4.12
N THR A 29 -14.51 -17.36 3.50
CA THR A 29 -14.85 -16.10 2.83
C THR A 29 -14.62 -14.99 3.84
N ALA A 30 -13.47 -14.32 3.77
CA ALA A 30 -13.20 -13.15 4.58
C ALA A 30 -14.39 -12.21 4.36
N PRO A 31 -14.97 -11.62 5.43
CA PRO A 31 -16.11 -10.75 5.27
C PRO A 31 -15.74 -9.72 4.21
N ALA A 32 -16.64 -9.54 3.24
CA ALA A 32 -16.42 -8.65 2.12
C ALA A 32 -16.47 -7.22 2.69
N THR A 33 -15.31 -6.72 3.13
CA THR A 33 -15.13 -5.44 3.82
C THR A 33 -14.35 -4.47 2.95
N TRP A 34 -14.48 -3.19 3.28
CA TRP A 34 -13.66 -2.15 2.68
C TRP A 34 -12.19 -2.36 3.04
N ARG A 35 -11.31 -2.15 2.06
CA ARG A 35 -9.86 -2.04 2.29
C ARG A 35 -9.45 -0.61 2.07
N ALA A 36 -8.53 -0.12 2.90
CA ALA A 36 -7.96 1.21 2.75
C ALA A 36 -6.45 1.17 3.01
N GLY A 37 -5.71 1.98 2.29
CA GLY A 37 -4.29 2.24 2.50
C GLY A 37 -4.03 3.74 2.39
N THR A 38 -3.13 4.25 3.22
CA THR A 38 -2.75 5.66 3.22
C THR A 38 -1.27 5.83 2.94
N ALA A 39 -0.93 6.93 2.28
CA ALA A 39 0.45 7.35 2.06
C ALA A 39 0.52 8.88 2.03
N ARG A 40 1.71 9.44 2.26
CA ARG A 40 1.97 10.86 2.05
C ARG A 40 3.38 11.06 1.52
N GLU A 41 3.56 12.11 0.74
CA GLU A 41 4.87 12.52 0.25
C GLU A 41 5.03 14.04 0.39
N ASN A 42 6.23 14.47 0.77
CA ASN A 42 6.56 15.89 0.87
C ASN A 42 6.74 16.44 -0.55
N ILE A 43 5.95 17.44 -0.89
CA ILE A 43 5.97 18.11 -2.20
C ILE A 43 6.42 19.57 -2.08
N THR A 44 7.03 19.95 -0.95
CA THR A 44 7.58 21.29 -0.78
C THR A 44 8.67 21.52 -1.82
N PRO A 45 8.51 22.56 -2.67
CA PRO A 45 9.50 22.83 -3.67
C PRO A 45 10.73 23.53 -3.05
N PRO A 46 11.84 23.63 -3.78
CA PRO A 46 13.02 24.38 -3.34
C PRO A 46 12.69 25.83 -2.97
N ALA A 47 13.44 26.42 -2.05
CA ALA A 47 13.27 27.81 -1.64
C ALA A 47 13.50 28.78 -2.82
N GLY A 48 12.88 29.96 -2.77
CA GLY A 48 13.10 31.02 -3.77
C GLY A 48 12.16 31.00 -4.97
N LEU A 49 11.04 30.27 -4.93
CA LEU A 49 10.03 30.27 -6.00
C LEU A 49 8.95 31.34 -5.81
N TRP A 50 8.37 31.80 -6.92
CA TRP A 50 7.18 32.66 -6.90
C TRP A 50 5.95 31.88 -6.43
N MET A 51 5.24 32.41 -5.45
CA MET A 51 4.06 31.76 -4.90
C MET A 51 2.80 32.12 -5.69
N THR A 52 2.03 31.10 -6.07
CA THR A 52 0.71 31.27 -6.71
C THR A 52 -0.36 31.82 -5.73
N GLY A 53 -1.50 32.25 -6.28
CA GLY A 53 -2.71 32.65 -5.54
C GLY A 53 -2.84 34.13 -5.20
N TYR A 54 -1.73 34.88 -5.08
CA TYR A 54 -1.76 36.32 -4.78
C TYR A 54 -0.85 37.10 -5.73
N ALA A 55 -1.45 37.73 -6.74
CA ALA A 55 -0.75 38.43 -7.82
C ALA A 55 0.03 39.68 -7.37
N SER A 56 -0.26 40.23 -6.19
CA SER A 56 0.40 41.42 -5.65
C SER A 56 1.75 41.13 -4.98
N ARG A 57 2.18 39.86 -4.87
CA ARG A 57 3.50 39.54 -4.32
C ARG A 57 4.59 40.04 -5.26
N THR A 58 5.54 40.80 -4.72
CA THR A 58 6.63 41.45 -5.46
C THR A 58 8.00 40.77 -5.28
N LYS A 59 8.06 39.69 -4.50
CA LYS A 59 9.28 38.91 -4.28
C LYS A 59 8.99 37.39 -4.20
N PRO A 60 9.98 36.52 -4.49
CA PRO A 60 9.87 35.08 -4.29
C PRO A 60 9.73 34.69 -2.81
N ALA A 61 9.41 33.42 -2.56
CA ALA A 61 9.35 32.86 -1.21
C ALA A 61 10.75 32.80 -0.57
N GLU A 62 10.89 33.38 0.61
CA GLU A 62 12.15 33.40 1.39
C GLU A 62 12.34 32.13 2.24
N GLY A 63 11.32 31.28 2.33
CA GLY A 63 11.34 30.04 3.08
C GLY A 63 9.96 29.40 3.19
N LYS A 64 9.82 28.47 4.13
CA LYS A 64 8.55 27.80 4.45
C LYS A 64 8.31 27.83 5.96
N ALA A 65 7.05 27.99 6.36
CA ALA A 65 6.63 27.80 7.75
C ALA A 65 6.34 26.33 8.06
N GLN A 66 5.83 25.58 7.07
CA GLN A 66 5.56 24.15 7.15
C GLN A 66 5.82 23.46 5.80
N ASP A 67 5.96 22.14 5.83
CA ASP A 67 5.97 21.31 4.64
C ASP A 67 4.60 21.29 3.94
N LEU A 68 4.63 21.09 2.62
CA LEU A 68 3.47 20.86 1.79
C LEU A 68 3.44 19.38 1.45
N TRP A 69 2.26 18.76 1.54
CA TRP A 69 2.13 17.33 1.33
C TRP A 69 1.12 17.03 0.24
N VAL A 70 1.39 15.95 -0.51
CA VAL A 70 0.34 15.14 -1.10
C VAL A 70 0.00 14.01 -0.12
N LYS A 71 -1.28 13.75 0.08
CA LYS A 71 -1.77 12.65 0.92
C LYS A 71 -2.72 11.80 0.07
N ALA A 72 -2.50 10.50 0.06
CA ALA A 72 -3.30 9.54 -0.68
C ALA A 72 -4.09 8.65 0.27
N LEU A 73 -5.36 8.42 -0.08
CA LEU A 73 -6.21 7.36 0.46
C LEU A 73 -6.63 6.47 -0.70
N ALA A 74 -6.01 5.30 -0.81
CA ALA A 74 -6.43 4.26 -1.73
C ALA A 74 -7.44 3.36 -1.02
N PHE A 75 -8.57 3.07 -1.65
CA PHE A 75 -9.60 2.23 -1.06
C PHE A 75 -10.25 1.31 -2.09
N SER A 76 -10.75 0.18 -1.62
CA SER A 76 -11.55 -0.73 -2.43
C SER A 76 -12.78 -1.20 -1.67
N ASP A 77 -13.91 -1.29 -2.36
CA ASP A 77 -15.13 -1.84 -1.81
C ASP A 77 -15.17 -3.38 -1.92
N PRO A 78 -16.15 -4.03 -1.27
CA PRO A 78 -16.35 -5.48 -1.33
C PRO A 78 -16.63 -6.04 -2.74
N SER A 79 -17.17 -5.21 -3.64
CA SER A 79 -17.48 -5.56 -5.02
C SER A 79 -16.25 -5.51 -5.94
N GLY A 80 -15.10 -5.09 -5.41
CA GLY A 80 -13.84 -4.96 -6.14
C GLY A 80 -13.64 -3.60 -6.81
N ASN A 81 -14.56 -2.64 -6.62
CA ASN A 81 -14.36 -1.28 -7.10
C ASN A 81 -13.21 -0.62 -6.35
N ARG A 82 -12.40 0.18 -7.04
CA ARG A 82 -11.22 0.83 -6.48
C ARG A 82 -11.28 2.34 -6.71
N GLY A 83 -10.87 3.09 -5.70
CA GLY A 83 -10.76 4.54 -5.75
C GLY A 83 -9.48 5.02 -5.08
N VAL A 84 -9.00 6.19 -5.51
CA VAL A 84 -7.92 6.91 -4.83
C VAL A 84 -8.37 8.34 -4.63
N LEU A 85 -8.34 8.81 -3.39
CA LEU A 85 -8.51 10.22 -3.06
C LEU A 85 -7.15 10.83 -2.79
N LEU A 86 -6.82 11.89 -3.52
CA LEU A 86 -5.66 12.73 -3.27
C LEU A 86 -6.09 14.05 -2.64
N THR A 87 -5.38 14.45 -1.60
CA THR A 87 -5.44 15.82 -1.08
C THR A 87 -4.07 16.43 -1.18
N LEU A 88 -4.01 17.71 -1.54
CA LEU A 88 -2.77 18.43 -1.75
C LEU A 88 -2.84 19.74 -0.98
N ASP A 89 -1.76 20.08 -0.29
CA ASP A 89 -1.61 21.37 0.38
C ASP A 89 -1.22 22.44 -0.67
N LEU A 90 -2.06 22.62 -1.70
CA LEU A 90 -1.86 23.50 -2.85
C LEU A 90 -3.08 24.39 -3.09
N CYS A 91 -2.86 25.53 -3.75
CA CYS A 91 -3.93 26.45 -4.16
C CYS A 91 -4.77 25.88 -5.32
N GLY A 92 -4.19 25.01 -6.15
CA GLY A 92 -4.83 24.41 -7.31
C GLY A 92 -3.96 23.32 -7.93
N ILE A 93 -4.56 22.55 -8.82
CA ILE A 93 -3.92 21.51 -9.62
C ILE A 93 -4.12 21.90 -11.09
N SER A 94 -3.08 21.75 -11.89
CA SER A 94 -3.05 22.05 -13.32
C SER A 94 -2.43 20.91 -14.09
#